data_AF-A0A673FTZ7-F1
#
_entry.id   AF-A0A673FTZ7-F1
#
_cell.length_a   1.000
_cell.length_b   1.000
_cell.length_c   1.000
_cell.angle_alpha   90.00
_cell.angle_beta   90.00
_cell.angle_gamma   90.00
#
_symmetry.space_group_name_H-M   'P 1'
#
loop_
_entity.id
_entity.type
_entity.pdbx_description
1 polymer ?
#
loop_
_entity_poly.entity_id
_entity_poly.type
_entity_poly.pdbx_seq_one_letter_code
_entity_poly.pdbx_strand_id
1 'polypeptide(L)'
;RPKNPDVRISLPAVCFVWQIAMIILFGLFVRYDDESDAHWSEHKHENNITSDIENNFYFRYPSFQDVHVMIFVGFGFLMTFLKRYSFGGVGFNFLIAAFGLQWALLMQGWFHSLDPADGQIKIGIEK
;
A
#
# COMPACT_ATOMS: atom_id res chain seq x y z
N ARG A 1 -39.92 -1.57 0.07
CA ARG A 1 -39.44 -0.58 1.07
C ARG A 1 -38.23 0.12 0.46
N PRO A 2 -38.30 1.41 0.09
CA PRO A 2 -37.11 2.11 -0.39
C PRO A 2 -36.09 2.20 0.75
N LYS A 3 -34.89 1.64 0.56
CA LYS A 3 -33.78 1.80 1.51
C LYS A 3 -33.32 3.26 1.39
N ASN A 4 -33.30 3.99 2.50
CA ASN A 4 -32.72 5.33 2.54
C ASN A 4 -31.24 5.23 2.14
N PRO A 5 -30.79 5.89 1.07
CA PRO A 5 -29.39 5.87 0.63
C PRO A 5 -28.50 6.80 1.47
N ASP A 6 -28.83 6.99 2.76
CA ASP A 6 -28.06 7.83 3.67
C ASP A 6 -26.78 7.12 4.09
N VAL A 7 -25.75 7.31 3.27
CA VAL A 7 -24.41 6.76 3.50
C VAL A 7 -23.57 7.58 4.47
N ARG A 8 -24.10 8.70 4.99
CA ARG A 8 -23.38 9.65 5.87
C ARG A 8 -22.79 9.02 7.13
N ILE A 9 -23.44 7.99 7.69
CA ILE A 9 -22.96 7.27 8.88
C ILE A 9 -22.34 5.93 8.49
N SER A 10 -22.91 5.26 7.48
CA SER A 10 -22.44 3.95 7.05
C SER A 10 -21.04 4.00 6.41
N LEU A 11 -20.73 4.99 5.58
CA LEU A 11 -19.41 5.08 4.92
C LEU A 11 -18.29 5.30 5.93
N PRO A 12 -18.35 6.31 6.82
CA PRO A 12 -17.31 6.48 7.84
C PRO A 12 -17.18 5.26 8.75
N ALA A 13 -18.29 4.65 9.17
CA ALA A 13 -18.25 3.45 10.01
C ALA A 13 -17.52 2.28 9.32
N VAL A 14 -17.80 2.02 8.05
CA VAL A 14 -17.09 0.99 7.27
C VAL A 14 -15.60 1.33 7.14
N CYS A 15 -15.25 2.59 6.85
CA CYS A 15 -13.86 3.01 6.78
C CYS A 15 -13.11 2.80 8.10
N PHE A 16 -13.72 3.13 9.24
CA PHE A 16 -13.10 2.93 10.55
C PHE A 16 -12.90 1.44 10.87
N VAL A 17 -13.93 0.62 10.67
CA VAL A 17 -13.85 -0.82 10.90
C VAL A 17 -12.78 -1.45 10.01
N TRP A 18 -12.76 -1.08 8.73
CA TRP A 18 -11.76 -1.54 7.77
C TRP A 18 -10.34 -1.13 8.19
N GLN A 19 -10.14 0.14 8.55
CA GLN A 19 -8.81 0.64 8.92
C GLN A 19 -8.29 -0.02 10.20
N ILE A 20 -9.14 -0.23 11.21
CA ILE A 20 -8.76 -0.93 12.44
C ILE A 20 -8.37 -2.38 12.14
N ALA A 21 -9.15 -3.08 11.29
CA ALA A 21 -8.82 -4.44 10.87
C ALA A 21 -7.47 -4.48 10.14
N MET A 22 -7.21 -3.55 9.22
CA MET A 22 -5.92 -3.46 8.53
C MET A 22 -4.76 -3.20 9.50
N ILE A 23 -4.92 -2.28 10.46
CA ILE A 23 -3.86 -1.99 11.45
C ILE A 23 -3.50 -3.24 12.25
N ILE A 24 -4.49 -4.01 12.70
CA ILE A 24 -4.25 -5.25 13.46
C ILE A 24 -3.54 -6.29 12.57
N LEU A 25 -4.01 -6.49 11.34
CA LEU A 25 -3.43 -7.47 10.43
C LEU A 25 -1.99 -7.11 10.04
N PHE A 26 -1.72 -5.84 9.73
CA PHE A 26 -0.35 -5.38 9.47
C PHE A 26 0.53 -5.51 10.71
N GLY A 27 0.06 -5.13 11.89
CA GLY A 27 0.84 -5.28 13.12
C GLY A 27 1.24 -6.72 13.45
N LEU A 28 0.40 -7.69 13.10
CA LEU A 28 0.64 -9.11 13.35
C LEU A 28 1.49 -9.77 12.26
N PHE A 29 1.15 -9.55 10.99
CA PHE A 29 1.71 -10.34 9.88
C PHE A 29 2.82 -9.63 9.12
N VAL A 30 2.89 -8.31 9.15
CA VAL A 30 3.82 -7.53 8.31
C VAL A 30 5.08 -7.16 9.09
N ARG A 31 6.24 -7.49 8.53
CA ARG A 31 7.56 -7.06 8.98
C ARG A 31 8.36 -6.53 7.80
N TYR A 32 9.29 -5.61 8.06
CA TYR A 32 10.20 -5.12 7.03
C TYR A 32 11.35 -6.11 6.84
N ASP A 33 11.80 -6.26 5.60
CA ASP A 33 13.00 -7.02 5.28
C ASP A 33 14.28 -6.22 5.61
N ASP A 34 15.39 -6.90 5.84
CA ASP A 34 16.66 -6.29 6.29
C ASP A 34 17.20 -5.24 5.29
N GLU A 35 16.92 -5.42 4.00
CA GLU A 35 17.28 -4.44 2.94
C GLU A 35 16.40 -3.18 2.95
N SER A 36 15.22 -3.26 3.57
CA SER A 36 14.20 -2.20 3.61
C SER A 36 14.12 -1.52 4.98
N ASP A 37 14.90 -2.00 5.96
CA ASP A 37 14.91 -1.48 7.32
C ASP A 37 15.68 -0.16 7.40
N ALA A 38 15.25 0.73 8.31
CA ALA A 38 15.91 2.01 8.56
C ALA A 38 17.36 1.85 9.06
N HIS A 39 17.71 0.65 9.56
CA HIS A 39 19.05 0.28 10.00
C HIS A 39 20.01 -0.11 8.85
N TRP A 40 19.57 -0.02 7.59
CA TRP A 40 20.38 -0.36 6.41
C TRP A 40 21.75 0.33 6.38
N SER A 41 21.85 1.58 6.87
CA SER A 41 23.12 2.31 6.92
C SER A 41 24.19 1.64 7.79
N GLU A 42 23.80 0.93 8.84
CA GLU A 42 24.72 0.25 9.75
C GLU A 42 25.09 -1.13 9.18
N HIS A 43 24.10 -1.83 8.60
CA HIS A 43 24.31 -3.08 7.87
C HIS A 43 25.27 -2.94 6.67
N LYS A 44 25.20 -1.79 5.98
CA LYS A 44 26.12 -1.42 4.89
C LYS A 44 27.57 -1.28 5.37
N HIS A 45 27.77 -0.69 6.56
CA HIS A 45 29.08 -0.49 7.16
C HIS A 45 29.71 -1.80 7.64
N GLU A 46 28.93 -2.70 8.21
CA GLU A 46 29.43 -4.01 8.68
C GLU A 46 29.81 -4.94 7.53
N ASN A 47 29.11 -4.87 6.39
CA ASN A 47 29.33 -5.76 5.25
C ASN A 47 30.23 -5.17 4.13
N ASN A 48 30.87 -4.01 4.35
CA ASN A 48 31.71 -3.32 3.34
C ASN A 48 31.01 -3.06 1.99
N ILE A 49 29.68 -2.87 1.98
CA ILE A 49 28.91 -2.64 0.75
C ILE A 49 29.13 -1.19 0.30
N THR A 50 29.72 -1.01 -0.89
CA THR A 50 30.24 0.30 -1.34
C THR A 50 29.21 1.13 -2.11
N SER A 51 28.09 0.55 -2.56
CA SER A 51 27.11 1.25 -3.39
C SER A 51 25.68 1.07 -2.88
N ASP A 52 24.92 2.17 -2.80
CA ASP A 52 23.47 2.14 -2.51
C ASP A 52 22.65 1.59 -3.69
N ILE A 53 23.30 1.42 -4.86
CA ILE A 53 22.71 0.92 -6.11
C ILE A 53 22.54 -0.62 -6.07
N GLU A 54 23.32 -1.33 -5.24
CA GLU A 54 23.14 -2.78 -5.04
C GLU A 54 21.88 -3.11 -4.23
N ASN A 55 21.31 -2.15 -3.50
CA ASN A 55 20.08 -2.38 -2.76
C ASN A 55 18.88 -2.31 -3.71
N ASN A 56 18.13 -3.42 -3.77
CA ASN A 56 16.97 -3.58 -4.65
C ASN A 56 15.87 -2.54 -4.39
N PHE A 57 15.80 -2.01 -3.16
CA PHE A 57 14.92 -0.91 -2.78
C PHE A 57 15.18 0.32 -3.65
N TYR A 58 16.41 0.85 -3.64
CA TYR A 58 16.75 2.10 -4.32
C TYR A 58 16.67 1.99 -5.84
N PHE A 59 16.99 0.83 -6.40
CA PHE A 59 16.90 0.59 -7.84
C PHE A 59 15.46 0.63 -8.35
N ARG A 60 14.51 0.06 -7.59
CA ARG A 60 13.12 -0.15 -8.04
C ARG A 60 12.16 0.95 -7.59
N TYR A 61 12.48 1.67 -6.52
CA TYR A 61 11.64 2.74 -5.97
C TYR A 61 11.16 3.77 -7.02
N PRO A 62 11.99 4.23 -7.98
CA PRO A 62 11.52 5.13 -9.04
C PRO A 62 10.37 4.55 -9.87
N SER A 63 10.46 3.26 -10.25
CA SER A 63 9.39 2.59 -10.99
C SER A 63 8.11 2.42 -10.16
N PHE A 64 8.25 2.16 -8.85
CA PHE A 64 7.09 2.13 -7.93
C PHE A 64 6.39 3.47 -7.83
N GLN A 65 7.17 4.55 -7.81
CA GLN A 65 6.64 5.91 -7.76
C GLN A 65 5.87 6.26 -9.04
N ASP A 66 6.38 5.90 -10.22
CA ASP A 66 5.71 6.14 -11.50
C ASP A 66 4.32 5.47 -11.55
N VAL A 67 4.22 4.21 -11.11
CA VAL A 67 2.95 3.49 -11.04
C VAL A 67 2.01 4.09 -10.00
N HIS A 68 2.53 4.48 -8.83
CA HIS A 68 1.74 5.16 -7.80
C HIS A 68 1.09 6.44 -8.34
N VAL A 69 1.87 7.28 -9.02
CA VAL A 69 1.35 8.52 -9.62
C VAL A 69 0.31 8.21 -10.70
N MET A 70 0.48 7.14 -11.49
CA MET A 70 -0.52 6.73 -12.47
C MET A 70 -1.86 6.33 -11.83
N ILE A 71 -1.84 5.61 -10.69
CA ILE A 71 -3.06 5.17 -10.01
C ILE A 71 -3.81 6.35 -9.37
N PHE A 72 -3.09 7.21 -8.66
CA PHE A 72 -3.70 8.29 -7.90
C PHE A 72 -4.02 9.52 -8.75
N VAL A 73 -3.07 9.96 -9.57
CA VAL A 73 -3.20 11.18 -10.40
C VAL A 73 -3.67 10.83 -11.80
N GLY A 74 -3.10 9.81 -12.44
CA GLY A 74 -3.47 9.40 -13.80
C GLY A 74 -4.96 9.05 -13.92
N PHE A 75 -5.41 7.98 -13.27
CA PHE A 75 -6.83 7.59 -13.29
C PHE A 75 -7.73 8.60 -12.57
N GLY A 76 -7.24 9.22 -11.48
CA GLY A 76 -7.96 10.24 -10.74
C GLY A 76 -8.38 11.42 -11.63
N PHE A 77 -7.42 12.05 -12.31
CA PHE A 77 -7.70 13.19 -13.18
C PHE A 77 -8.37 12.77 -14.50
N LEU A 78 -8.20 11.55 -14.99
CA LEU A 78 -8.99 11.04 -16.12
C LEU A 78 -10.50 11.08 -15.80
N MET A 79 -10.91 10.78 -14.56
CA MET A 79 -12.32 10.83 -14.16
C MET A 79 -12.87 12.26 -14.02
N THR A 80 -12.01 13.28 -14.04
CA THR A 80 -12.43 14.69 -13.89
C THR A 80 -13.05 15.30 -15.15
N PHE A 81 -12.92 14.66 -16.31
CA PHE A 81 -13.59 15.09 -17.55
C PHE A 81 -15.13 15.07 -17.46
N LEU A 82 -15.70 14.37 -16.46
CA LEU A 82 -17.13 14.36 -16.18
C LEU A 82 -17.57 15.62 -15.41
N LYS A 83 -18.18 16.57 -16.14
CA LYS A 83 -18.64 17.90 -15.69
C LYS A 83 -19.38 17.95 -14.34
N ARG A 84 -20.08 16.88 -13.93
CA ARG A 84 -20.87 16.83 -12.69
C ARG A 84 -20.35 15.83 -11.64
N TYR A 85 -19.35 15.01 -11.97
CA TYR A 85 -18.84 13.94 -11.10
C TYR A 85 -17.35 14.09 -10.76
N SER A 86 -16.68 15.10 -11.31
CA SER A 86 -15.24 15.33 -11.17
C SER A 86 -14.74 15.26 -9.72
N PHE A 87 -15.35 16.01 -8.79
CA PHE A 87 -14.88 16.04 -7.39
C PHE A 87 -15.16 14.73 -6.63
N GLY A 88 -16.33 14.12 -6.85
CA GLY A 88 -16.69 12.85 -6.22
C GLY A 88 -15.89 11.66 -6.76
N GLY A 89 -15.67 11.62 -8.07
CA GLY A 89 -14.92 10.56 -8.74
C GLY A 89 -13.46 10.49 -8.32
N VAL A 90 -12.80 11.65 -8.19
CA VAL A 90 -11.44 11.73 -7.65
C VAL A 90 -11.40 11.25 -6.20
N GLY A 91 -12.31 11.72 -5.35
CA GLY A 91 -12.36 11.33 -3.93
C GLY A 91 -12.57 9.82 -3.73
N PHE A 92 -13.49 9.22 -4.48
CA PHE A 92 -13.70 7.77 -4.42
C PHE A 92 -12.54 6.97 -5.02
N ASN A 93 -11.85 7.50 -6.05
CA ASN A 93 -10.62 6.88 -6.58
C ASN A 93 -9.54 6.79 -5.50
N PHE A 94 -9.28 7.90 -4.81
CA PHE A 94 -8.32 7.92 -3.70
C PHE A 94 -8.70 6.93 -2.59
N LEU A 95 -9.98 6.89 -2.22
CA LEU A 95 -10.46 5.99 -1.16
C LEU A 95 -10.27 4.51 -1.52
N ILE A 96 -10.68 4.11 -2.73
CA ILE A 96 -10.57 2.72 -3.20
C ILE A 96 -9.11 2.35 -3.42
N ALA A 97 -8.29 3.23 -4.00
CA ALA A 97 -6.86 2.97 -4.19
C ALA A 97 -6.14 2.77 -2.85
N ALA A 98 -6.42 3.61 -1.84
CA ALA A 98 -5.81 3.47 -0.52
C ALA A 98 -6.18 2.14 0.16
N PHE A 99 -7.46 1.76 0.16
CA PHE A 99 -7.90 0.48 0.74
C PHE A 99 -7.42 -0.72 -0.06
N GLY A 100 -7.42 -0.60 -1.39
CA GLY A 100 -6.96 -1.63 -2.30
C GLY A 100 -5.48 -1.93 -2.15
N LEU A 101 -4.63 -0.90 -2.01
CA LEU A 101 -3.18 -1.08 -1.81
C LEU A 101 -2.88 -1.81 -0.49
N GLN A 102 -3.51 -1.40 0.62
CA GLN A 102 -3.32 -2.08 1.91
C GLN A 102 -3.74 -3.55 1.85
N TRP A 103 -4.88 -3.84 1.21
CA TRP A 103 -5.34 -5.21 1.05
C TRP A 103 -4.47 -6.04 0.11
N ALA A 104 -4.04 -5.45 -1.01
CA ALA A 104 -3.20 -6.12 -2.00
C ALA A 104 -1.87 -6.54 -1.39
N LEU A 105 -1.25 -5.70 -0.55
CA LEU A 105 -0.03 -6.04 0.17
C LEU A 105 -0.21 -7.25 1.08
N LEU A 106 -1.31 -7.35 1.82
CA LEU A 106 -1.61 -8.52 2.66
C LEU A 106 -1.85 -9.78 1.83
N MET A 107 -2.68 -9.69 0.78
CA MET A 107 -2.95 -10.82 -0.11
C MET A 107 -1.67 -11.31 -0.77
N GLN A 108 -0.91 -10.40 -1.38
CA GLN A 108 0.33 -10.73 -2.06
C GLN A 108 1.35 -11.33 -1.08
N GLY A 109 1.48 -10.74 0.10
CA GLY A 109 2.33 -11.23 1.17
C GLY A 109 1.96 -12.64 1.65
N TRP A 110 0.67 -12.93 1.81
CA TRP A 110 0.20 -14.29 2.15
C TRP A 110 0.45 -15.31 1.05
N PHE A 111 0.32 -14.94 -0.23
CA PHE A 111 0.50 -15.89 -1.33
C PHE A 111 1.97 -16.07 -1.77
N HIS A 112 2.84 -15.08 -1.54
CA HIS A 112 4.20 -15.07 -2.12
C HIS A 112 5.35 -14.92 -1.12
N SER A 113 5.11 -14.43 0.09
CA SER A 113 6.15 -14.09 1.06
C SER A 113 5.95 -14.77 2.43
N LEU A 114 5.07 -15.77 2.49
CA LEU A 114 4.80 -16.54 3.69
C LEU A 114 5.95 -17.54 3.91
N ASP A 115 6.91 -17.18 4.74
CA ASP A 115 8.00 -18.07 5.11
C ASP A 115 7.44 -19.22 5.98
N PRO A 116 7.59 -20.50 5.58
CA PRO A 116 7.01 -21.64 6.30
C PRO A 116 7.47 -21.79 7.75
N ALA A 117 8.59 -21.16 8.12
CA ALA A 117 9.19 -21.25 9.45
C ALA A 117 8.63 -20.22 10.45
N ASP A 118 8.44 -18.97 10.03
CA ASP A 118 8.10 -17.86 10.93
C ASP A 118 6.66 -17.36 10.79
N GLY A 119 5.96 -17.70 9.70
CA GLY A 119 4.58 -17.25 9.46
C GLY A 119 4.44 -15.73 9.29
N GLN A 120 5.56 -15.02 9.09
CA GLN A 120 5.62 -13.58 8.92
C GLN A 120 5.85 -13.20 7.45
N ILE A 121 5.22 -12.11 7.03
CA ILE A 121 5.38 -11.51 5.72
C ILE A 121 6.51 -10.49 5.82
N LYS A 122 7.67 -10.82 5.25
CA LYS A 122 8.76 -9.84 5.05
C LYS A 122 8.44 -9.03 3.80
N ILE A 123 8.23 -7.73 3.97
CA ILE A 123 7.90 -6.81 2.89
C ILE A 123 9.16 -6.07 2.46
N GLY A 124 9.46 -6.15 1.17
CA GLY A 124 10.43 -5.34 0.46
C GLY A 124 9.84 -4.70 -0.81
N ILE A 125 10.62 -3.93 -1.55
CA ILE A 125 10.14 -3.30 -2.80
C ILE A 125 9.89 -4.33 -3.91
N GLU A 126 10.52 -5.50 -3.88
CA GLU A 126 10.25 -6.55 -4.86
C GLU A 126 9.12 -7.50 -4.47
N LYS A 127 8.86 -7.68 -3.16
CA LYS A 127 7.91 -8.68 -2.64
C LYS A 127 7.15 -8.20 -1.42
#